data_AF-A0A7V9CZ35-F1
#
_entry.id   AF-A0A7V9CZ35-F1
#
_cell.length_a   1.000
_cell.length_b   1.000
_cell.length_c   1.000
_cell.angle_alpha   90.00
_cell.angle_beta   90.00
_cell.angle_gamma   90.00
#
_symmetry.space_group_name_H-M   'P 1'
#
loop_
_entity.id
_entity.type
_entity.pdbx_description
1 polymer ?
#
loop_
_entity_poly.entity_id
_entity_poly.type
_entity_poly.pdbx_seq_one_letter_code
_entity_poly.pdbx_strand_id
1 'polypeptide(L)'
;TTEEAQYSLVWPVAAALAHGTFGVEQVLTPAFGDPAIRRLASLIEIHVDPILDADFPARRRSRVTLELTDGSLRSSPLAEAPGEPDDPAWELIVEEKVGRHAGGLAGEGGAGDALLWRLASP
;
A
#
# COMPACT_ATOMS: atom_id res chain seq x y z
N THR A 1 4.52 16.86 -1.22
CA THR A 1 5.93 16.42 -1.22
C THR A 1 5.99 14.93 -0.91
N THR A 2 7.18 14.32 -0.93
CA THR A 2 7.36 12.91 -0.57
C THR A 2 6.97 12.62 0.88
N GLU A 3 7.26 13.53 1.80
CA GLU A 3 6.82 13.45 3.19
C GLU A 3 5.29 13.47 3.28
N GLU A 4 4.63 14.46 2.66
CA GLU A 4 3.17 14.58 2.68
C GLU A 4 2.47 13.36 2.07
N ALA A 5 3.01 12.80 0.98
CA ALA A 5 2.42 11.64 0.32
C ALA A 5 2.53 10.36 1.16
N GLN A 6 3.64 10.19 1.89
CA GLN A 6 3.84 9.01 2.76
C GLN A 6 2.95 9.02 4.01
N TYR A 7 2.57 10.20 4.49
CA TYR A 7 1.63 10.35 5.62
C TYR A 7 0.18 10.60 5.17
N SER A 8 -0.10 10.51 3.88
CA SER A 8 -1.45 10.69 3.33
C SER A 8 -2.22 9.37 3.29
N LEU A 9 -3.48 9.41 3.72
CA LEU A 9 -4.45 8.33 3.42
C LEU A 9 -5.03 8.44 2.00
N VAL A 10 -5.07 9.67 1.46
CA VAL A 10 -5.71 9.97 0.17
C VAL A 10 -4.81 9.59 -1.01
N TRP A 11 -3.55 9.99 -0.97
CA TRP A 11 -2.64 9.85 -2.10
C TRP A 11 -2.42 8.40 -2.54
N PRO A 12 -2.20 7.43 -1.64
CA PRO A 12 -2.06 6.01 -2.01
C PRO A 12 -3.28 5.46 -2.73
N VAL A 13 -4.49 5.81 -2.26
CA VAL A 13 -5.75 5.37 -2.86
C VAL A 13 -5.94 5.99 -4.24
N ALA A 14 -5.70 7.29 -4.39
CA ALA A 14 -5.78 7.98 -5.67
C ALA A 14 -4.81 7.40 -6.71
N ALA A 15 -3.58 7.11 -6.30
CA ALA A 15 -2.55 6.53 -7.15
C ALA A 15 -2.92 5.10 -7.59
N ALA A 16 -3.39 4.28 -6.65
CA ALA A 16 -3.87 2.93 -6.95
C ALA A 16 -5.09 2.93 -7.89
N LEU A 17 -6.01 3.88 -7.73
CA LEU A 17 -7.15 4.04 -8.64
C LEU A 17 -6.73 4.51 -10.05
N ALA A 18 -5.71 5.38 -10.14
CA ALA A 18 -5.23 5.89 -11.42
C ALA A 18 -4.43 4.83 -12.22
N HIS A 19 -3.58 4.07 -11.53
CA HIS A 19 -2.53 3.25 -12.16
C HIS A 19 -2.60 1.77 -11.81
N GLY A 20 -3.58 1.35 -11.01
CA GLY A 20 -3.74 -0.03 -10.55
C GLY A 20 -2.71 -0.46 -9.51
N THR A 21 -1.85 0.44 -9.03
CA THR A 21 -0.81 0.14 -8.05
C THR A 21 -0.38 1.36 -7.25
N PHE A 22 0.22 1.13 -6.09
CA PHE A 22 0.90 2.13 -5.29
C PHE A 22 2.20 1.56 -4.72
N GLY A 23 3.32 2.20 -5.03
CA GLY A 23 4.64 1.83 -4.54
C GLY A 23 5.59 3.03 -4.50
N VAL A 24 6.90 2.75 -4.48
CA VAL A 24 7.96 3.77 -4.36
C VAL A 24 7.82 4.87 -5.41
N GLU A 25 7.60 4.50 -6.67
CA GLU A 25 7.48 5.47 -7.78
C GLU A 25 6.36 6.49 -7.54
N GLN A 26 5.23 6.07 -6.95
CA GLN A 26 4.08 6.93 -6.70
C GLN A 26 4.28 7.90 -5.52
N VAL A 27 5.34 7.73 -4.71
CA VAL A 27 5.71 8.67 -3.64
C VAL A 27 6.94 9.52 -3.97
N LEU A 28 7.43 9.46 -5.22
CA LEU A 28 8.53 10.29 -5.71
C LEU A 28 8.02 11.51 -6.48
N THR A 29 8.87 12.55 -6.54
CA THR A 29 8.56 13.86 -7.12
C THR A 29 7.85 13.83 -8.49
N PRO A 30 8.23 12.96 -9.46
CA PRO A 30 7.53 12.91 -10.74
C PRO A 30 6.04 12.61 -10.63
N ALA A 31 5.64 11.73 -9.71
CA ALA A 31 4.24 11.33 -9.54
C ALA A 31 3.34 12.44 -9.01
N PHE A 32 3.90 13.44 -8.29
CA PHE A 32 3.11 14.56 -7.76
C PHE A 32 2.55 15.49 -8.83
N GLY A 33 3.15 15.47 -10.03
CA GLY A 33 2.66 16.19 -11.20
C GLY A 33 1.57 15.45 -11.97
N ASP A 34 1.26 14.20 -11.63
CA ASP A 34 0.32 13.38 -12.40
C ASP A 34 -1.11 13.94 -12.31
N PRO A 35 -1.71 14.38 -13.43
CA PRO A 35 -3.03 14.99 -13.42
C PRO A 35 -4.15 14.01 -13.03
N ALA A 36 -4.00 12.72 -13.33
CA ALA A 36 -5.01 11.71 -12.98
C ALA A 36 -5.04 11.46 -11.47
N ILE A 37 -3.87 11.31 -10.85
CA ILE A 37 -3.76 11.13 -9.39
C ILE A 37 -4.30 12.36 -8.67
N ARG A 38 -3.91 13.57 -9.10
CA ARG A 38 -4.39 14.83 -8.49
C ARG A 38 -5.90 14.99 -8.59
N ARG A 39 -6.48 14.67 -9.75
CA ARG A 39 -7.94 14.70 -9.96
C ARG A 39 -8.63 13.75 -8.98
N LEU A 40 -8.20 12.50 -8.91
CA LEU A 40 -8.81 11.51 -8.02
C LEU A 40 -8.63 11.87 -6.55
N ALA A 41 -7.44 12.34 -6.15
CA ALA A 41 -7.18 12.80 -4.79
C ALA A 41 -8.15 13.92 -4.36
N SER A 42 -8.51 14.83 -5.27
CA SER A 42 -9.48 15.91 -4.99
C SER A 42 -10.92 15.44 -4.80
N LEU A 43 -11.23 14.19 -5.15
CA LEU A 43 -12.58 13.59 -5.03
C LEU A 43 -12.71 12.64 -3.84
N ILE A 44 -11.61 12.34 -3.13
CA ILE A 44 -11.61 11.39 -2.03
C ILE A 44 -11.95 12.11 -0.73
N GLU A 45 -12.98 11.61 -0.05
CA GLU A 45 -13.35 12.00 1.30
C GLU A 45 -13.05 10.87 2.28
N ILE A 46 -12.62 11.23 3.49
CA ILE A 46 -12.31 10.26 4.55
C ILE A 46 -13.38 10.35 5.61
N HIS A 47 -13.95 9.20 5.96
CA HIS A 47 -14.92 9.06 7.04
C HIS A 47 -14.39 8.08 8.08
N VAL A 48 -14.53 8.44 9.36
CA VAL A 48 -14.27 7.53 10.47
C VAL A 48 -15.53 6.71 10.71
N ASP A 49 -15.40 5.38 10.59
CA ASP A 49 -16.47 4.45 10.93
C ASP A 49 -16.30 4.03 12.40
N PRO A 50 -17.26 4.33 13.30
CA PRO A 50 -17.16 4.01 14.73
C PRO A 50 -16.99 2.51 15.02
N ILE A 51 -17.49 1.63 14.13
CA ILE A 51 -17.37 0.18 14.30
C ILE A 51 -15.93 -0.26 14.01
N LEU A 52 -15.32 0.28 12.96
CA LEU A 52 -13.92 -0.05 12.62
C LEU A 52 -12.94 0.60 13.61
N ASP A 53 -13.25 1.83 14.04
CA ASP A 53 -12.43 2.58 15.01
C ASP A 53 -12.39 1.90 16.38
N ALA A 54 -13.48 1.25 16.80
CA ALA A 54 -13.53 0.50 18.06
C ALA A 54 -12.51 -0.66 18.14
N ASP A 55 -12.10 -1.19 16.99
CA ASP A 55 -11.12 -2.29 16.91
C ASP A 55 -9.67 -1.79 16.73
N PHE A 56 -9.47 -0.47 16.60
CA PHE A 56 -8.14 0.14 16.56
C PHE A 56 -7.53 0.21 17.98
N PRO A 57 -6.21 -0.02 18.16
CA PRO A 57 -5.19 -0.32 17.15
C PRO A 57 -5.00 -1.81 16.84
N ALA A 58 -5.82 -2.70 17.41
CA ALA A 58 -5.67 -4.14 17.27
C ALA A 58 -5.90 -4.63 15.84
N ARG A 59 -6.82 -4.01 15.10
CA ARG A 59 -7.09 -4.27 13.68
C ARG A 59 -7.17 -2.94 12.95
N ARG A 60 -6.51 -2.83 11.79
CA ARG A 60 -6.48 -1.59 10.98
C ARG A 60 -7.28 -1.79 9.70
N ARG A 61 -8.59 -1.97 9.86
CA ARG A 61 -9.52 -2.24 8.76
C ARG A 61 -9.95 -0.98 8.05
N SER A 62 -10.17 -1.10 6.74
CA SER A 62 -10.72 -0.04 5.90
C SER A 62 -11.61 -0.59 4.80
N ARG A 63 -12.39 0.30 4.18
CA ARG A 63 -13.21 0.03 2.99
C ARG A 63 -13.17 1.26 2.10
N VAL A 64 -13.19 1.03 0.79
CA VAL A 64 -13.40 2.09 -0.20
C VAL A 64 -14.79 1.92 -0.81
N THR A 65 -15.53 3.03 -0.92
CA THR A 65 -16.77 3.11 -1.71
C THR A 65 -16.57 4.12 -2.81
N LEU A 66 -16.87 3.73 -4.05
CA LEU A 66 -16.81 4.55 -5.24
C LEU A 66 -18.22 4.90 -5.68
N GLU A 67 -18.48 6.19 -5.87
CA GLU A 67 -19.62 6.68 -6.62
C GLU A 67 -19.19 6.93 -8.07
N LEU A 68 -19.82 6.22 -9.00
CA LEU A 68 -19.54 6.33 -10.42
C LEU A 68 -20.36 7.47 -11.04
N THR A 69 -19.97 7.91 -12.24
CA THR A 69 -20.64 9.03 -12.94
C THR A 69 -22.09 8.74 -13.33
N ASP A 70 -22.50 7.47 -13.34
CA ASP A 70 -23.90 7.05 -13.53
C ASP A 70 -24.71 7.05 -12.22
N GLY A 71 -24.10 7.49 -11.11
CA GLY A 71 -24.68 7.50 -9.76
C GLY A 71 -24.64 6.14 -9.06
N SER A 72 -24.10 5.10 -9.68
CA SER A 72 -24.03 3.78 -9.06
C SER A 72 -22.88 3.68 -8.07
N LEU A 73 -23.11 2.97 -6.97
CA LEU A 73 -22.10 2.75 -5.92
C LEU A 73 -21.42 1.39 -6.08
N ARG A 74 -20.13 1.32 -5.80
CA ARG A 74 -19.36 0.08 -5.67
C ARG A 74 -18.48 0.15 -4.43
N SER A 75 -18.50 -0.89 -3.61
CA SER A 75 -17.67 -0.95 -2.41
C SER A 75 -16.72 -2.13 -2.47
N SER A 76 -15.49 -1.93 -2.00
CA SER A 76 -14.59 -3.03 -1.69
C SER A 76 -15.15 -3.84 -0.51
N PRO A 77 -14.71 -5.10 -0.30
CA PRO A 77 -14.79 -5.74 1.02
C PRO A 77 -14.04 -4.93 2.11
N LEU A 78 -14.21 -5.30 3.38
CA LEU A 78 -13.30 -4.84 4.43
C LEU A 78 -11.90 -5.42 4.15
N ALA A 79 -10.88 -4.58 4.22
CA ALA A 79 -9.51 -4.94 3.94
C ALA A 79 -8.58 -4.53 5.10
N GLU A 80 -7.52 -5.31 5.29
CA GLU A 80 -6.37 -4.99 6.14
C GLU A 80 -5.10 -5.03 5.28
N ALA A 81 -4.05 -4.36 5.74
CA ALA A 81 -2.79 -4.38 5.04
C ALA A 81 -2.20 -5.80 5.07
N PRO A 82 -1.67 -6.33 3.95
CA PRO A 82 -0.95 -7.60 3.97
C PRO A 82 0.25 -7.54 4.93
N GLY A 83 0.49 -8.62 5.66
CA GLY A 83 1.59 -8.74 6.61
C GLY A 83 1.27 -8.22 8.02
N GLU A 84 0.00 -8.19 8.41
CA GLU A 84 -0.38 -8.06 9.83
C GLU A 84 0.20 -9.24 10.65
N PRO A 85 0.38 -9.10 11.98
CA PRO A 85 1.04 -10.11 12.80
C PRO A 85 0.40 -11.51 12.76
N ASP A 86 -0.89 -11.60 12.45
CA ASP A 86 -1.66 -12.84 12.33
C ASP A 86 -1.86 -13.31 10.87
N ASP A 87 -1.23 -12.65 9.89
CA ASP A 87 -1.32 -13.02 8.48
C ASP A 87 -0.60 -14.34 8.20
N PRO A 88 -1.31 -15.42 7.80
CA PRO A 88 -0.68 -16.71 7.54
C PRO A 88 0.26 -16.69 6.33
N ALA A 89 0.18 -15.67 5.47
CA ALA A 89 1.03 -15.50 4.29
C ALA A 89 2.25 -14.60 4.53
N TRP A 90 2.56 -14.24 5.78
CA TRP A 90 3.59 -13.24 6.10
C TRP A 90 4.96 -13.53 5.45
N GLU A 91 5.41 -14.80 5.42
CA GLU A 91 6.69 -15.19 4.85
C GLU A 91 6.76 -14.86 3.35
N LEU A 92 5.74 -15.27 2.61
CA LEU A 92 5.63 -15.02 1.17
C LEU A 92 5.60 -13.52 0.87
N ILE A 93 4.85 -12.74 1.66
CA ILE A 93 4.77 -11.28 1.50
C ILE A 93 6.14 -10.64 1.66
N VAL A 94 6.93 -11.09 2.64
CA VAL A 94 8.29 -10.58 2.88
C VAL A 94 9.22 -11.01 1.75
N GLU A 95 9.21 -12.27 1.33
CA GLU A 95 10.02 -12.78 0.21
C GLU A 95 9.76 -11.98 -1.08
N GLU A 96 8.49 -11.78 -1.44
CA GLU A 96 8.10 -10.99 -2.60
C GLU A 96 8.56 -9.54 -2.49
N LYS A 97 8.45 -8.94 -1.30
CA LYS A 97 8.90 -7.56 -1.04
C LYS A 97 10.42 -7.43 -1.18
N VAL A 98 11.18 -8.37 -0.62
CA VAL A 98 12.64 -8.40 -0.77
C VAL A 98 13.00 -8.57 -2.24
N GLY A 99 12.44 -9.57 -2.93
CA GLY A 99 12.71 -9.79 -4.35
C GLY A 99 12.42 -8.55 -5.22
N ARG A 100 11.32 -7.84 -4.96
CA ARG A 100 10.92 -6.63 -5.68
C ARG A 100 11.89 -5.45 -5.52
N HIS A 101 12.52 -5.30 -4.36
CA HIS A 101 13.31 -4.11 -4.03
C HIS A 101 14.82 -4.35 -3.95
N ALA A 102 15.26 -5.58 -3.71
CA ALA A 102 16.67 -5.95 -3.61
C ALA A 102 17.27 -6.47 -4.93
N GLY A 103 16.43 -6.83 -5.92
CA GLY A 103 16.89 -7.41 -7.20
C GLY A 103 17.92 -6.57 -7.97
N GLY A 104 18.03 -5.26 -7.71
CA GLY A 104 19.04 -4.36 -8.30
C GLY A 104 20.34 -4.21 -7.49
N LEU A 105 20.43 -4.76 -6.28
CA LEU A 105 21.61 -4.67 -5.41
C LEU A 105 22.61 -5.83 -5.62
N ALA A 106 22.23 -6.85 -6.40
CA ALA A 106 23.10 -7.96 -6.77
C ALA A 106 24.09 -7.53 -7.89
N GLY A 107 25.10 -6.74 -7.53
CA GLY A 107 26.31 -6.58 -8.34
C GLY A 107 27.09 -7.90 -8.43
N GLU A 108 27.91 -8.04 -9.47
CA GLU A 108 28.81 -9.19 -9.68
C GLU A 108 29.65 -9.45 -8.41
N GLY A 109 29.27 -10.47 -7.63
CA GLY A 109 30.01 -10.92 -6.45
C GLY A 109 29.25 -11.00 -5.12
N GLY A 110 27.92 -10.90 -5.08
CA GLY A 110 27.21 -10.88 -3.79
C GLY A 110 25.87 -11.60 -3.76
N ALA A 111 25.89 -12.93 -3.71
CA ALA A 111 24.80 -13.73 -3.14
C ALA A 111 24.71 -13.51 -1.60
N GLY A 112 24.60 -12.26 -1.16
CA GLY A 112 24.40 -11.87 0.24
C GLY A 112 22.97 -12.09 0.74
N ASP A 113 22.01 -12.27 -0.18
CA ASP A 113 20.58 -12.34 0.09
C ASP A 113 20.04 -13.72 0.50
N ALA A 114 20.85 -14.77 0.50
CA ALA A 114 20.43 -16.09 1.02
C ALA A 114 20.93 -16.38 2.45
N LEU A 115 21.83 -15.55 2.99
CA LEU A 115 22.65 -15.93 4.16
C LEU A 115 22.10 -15.43 5.50
N LEU A 116 21.37 -14.31 5.55
CA LEU A 116 20.91 -13.74 6.83
C LEU A 116 19.63 -14.39 7.38
N TRP A 117 18.69 -14.81 6.52
CA TRP A 117 17.44 -15.46 6.98
C TRP A 117 17.67 -16.88 7.51
N ARG A 118 18.66 -17.62 6.98
CA ARG A 118 18.96 -19.00 7.42
C ARG A 118 19.67 -19.10 8.78
N LEU A 119 20.08 -18.01 9.39
CA LEU A 119 20.81 -18.01 10.67
C LEU A 119 19.90 -17.86 11.91
N ALA A 120 18.58 -17.70 11.74
CA ALA A 120 17.67 -17.41 12.85
C ALA A 120 16.35 -18.22 12.84
N SER A 121 16.28 -19.34 12.13
CA SER A 121 15.22 -20.34 12.35
C SER A 121 15.78 -21.48 13.23
N PRO A 122 15.09 -21.89 14.30
CA PRO A 122 15.51 -23.06 15.10
C PRO A 122 15.47 -24.37 14.29
#